data_AF-A0A1S2XH32-F1
#
_entry.id   AF-A0A1S2XH32-F1
#
_cell.length_a   1.000
_cell.length_b   1.000
_cell.length_c   1.000
_cell.angle_alpha   90.00
_cell.angle_beta   90.00
_cell.angle_gamma   90.00
#
_symmetry.space_group_name_H-M   'P 1'
#
loop_
_entity.id
_entity.type
_entity.pdbx_description
1 polymer ?
#
loop_
_entity_poly.entity_id
_entity_poly.type
_entity_poly.pdbx_seq_one_letter_code
_entity_poly.pdbx_strand_id
1 'polypeptide(L)'
;MAKSHAAGLFSAITATISASRFSQTTFSDGAIPSSSSSSETESSSKTRNNHPRTTSSGFDPEALERGVKALKDISSSSHAKKVFEILKKQEETKQVEFAAKVAEFHQMKAQQETERQRFLYEEEKKLAQMKAQTKSQMDKYEDELARKRMQAEHEYHRVRNQELVKLQEESSIRQEQARRATEEQIQEQRRQTEREKAEIERETIRISTMAEAEGRAHEAKLSEEINRRILIERANAEQEKWISIINTTFDHIGGGVRTILTDRNKLVVAVGGVTALAAGVYTTREGARVIWGYVDRILGQPSLIRESSRGKYPWSGMFSRAKSTLSRRSDLDSASKNGKGFGDVILHPSLNKRIEQLASATANTKAHQAPFRNMLFYGPPGTGKTMAARELARKSGLDYALMTGGDVAPLGSQAVTKIHQLFDWAKKSNRGLLLFIDEADAFLCERNKTYMSEAQRSALNALLFRTGDQSEDIVLALATNRPGDLDSAVADRIDEVLEFPLPGEEERFKLLKLYLDKYIAQAGSQKSGLFFKANPQKIEIKGLTDDIIKEAAAKTDGFSGREIAKLMASVQAAVYGSDDCVLDPSLFREVVDYKVAEHQQRIKLAAGDKAS
;
A
#
# COMPACT_ATOMS: atom_id res chain seq x y z
N MET A 1 -60.54 24.52 24.77
CA MET A 1 -60.19 24.01 26.11
C MET A 1 -58.74 23.56 26.06
N ALA A 2 -57.81 24.46 26.41
CA ALA A 2 -57.02 24.47 27.66
C ALA A 2 -55.76 23.59 27.53
N LYS A 3 -54.57 24.18 27.29
CA LYS A 3 -53.56 24.67 28.27
C LYS A 3 -52.87 23.50 29.01
N SER A 4 -51.58 23.25 28.77
CA SER A 4 -50.41 23.84 29.46
C SER A 4 -50.15 23.27 30.86
N HIS A 5 -48.99 22.62 31.04
CA HIS A 5 -48.20 22.54 32.28
C HIS A 5 -46.72 22.44 31.84
N ALA A 6 -45.85 23.46 31.95
CA ALA A 6 -45.28 24.12 33.14
C ALA A 6 -44.59 23.09 34.08
N ALA A 7 -43.26 22.94 34.09
CA ALA A 7 -42.23 23.86 34.62
C ALA A 7 -42.27 24.03 36.15
N GLY A 8 -41.16 23.69 36.83
CA GLY A 8 -40.75 24.31 38.09
C GLY A 8 -40.41 23.35 39.25
N LEU A 9 -39.15 23.44 39.73
CA LEU A 9 -38.63 23.37 41.12
C LEU A 9 -37.09 23.12 41.02
N PHE A 10 -36.16 24.08 41.15
CA PHE A 10 -35.70 24.87 42.34
C PHE A 10 -35.64 24.02 43.63
N SER A 11 -34.64 24.04 44.52
CA SER A 11 -33.33 24.69 44.68
C SER A 11 -32.75 24.25 46.06
N ALA A 12 -31.42 24.33 46.25
CA ALA A 12 -30.64 24.34 47.50
C ALA A 12 -30.57 23.02 48.32
N ILE A 13 -29.39 22.51 48.72
CA ILE A 13 -28.56 22.99 49.84
C ILE A 13 -27.07 22.57 49.67
N THR A 14 -26.21 23.59 49.57
CA THR A 14 -24.91 23.90 50.24
C THR A 14 -23.82 22.86 50.62
N ALA A 15 -22.56 23.26 50.29
CA ALA A 15 -21.26 23.09 51.00
C ALA A 15 -20.54 21.72 50.91
N THR A 16 -19.23 21.56 50.62
CA THR A 16 -18.04 22.40 50.86
C THR A 16 -16.76 21.79 50.19
N ILE A 17 -15.81 22.65 49.75
CA ILE A 17 -14.32 22.50 49.74
C ILE A 17 -13.69 21.50 48.73
N SER A 18 -12.61 21.75 47.98
CA SER A 18 -11.82 22.93 47.60
C SER A 18 -10.79 22.53 46.52
N ALA A 19 -10.68 23.37 45.49
CA ALA A 19 -9.53 23.77 44.67
C ALA A 19 -8.33 22.82 44.34
N SER A 20 -8.06 22.65 43.04
CA SER A 20 -6.77 23.07 42.46
C SER A 20 -6.90 23.29 40.93
N ARG A 21 -6.64 24.52 40.49
CA ARG A 21 -6.52 24.92 39.08
C ARG A 21 -5.06 24.80 38.66
N PHE A 22 -4.83 24.14 37.53
CA PHE A 22 -3.57 24.13 36.78
C PHE A 22 -3.70 25.16 35.65
N SER A 23 -2.75 26.10 35.54
CA SER A 23 -2.57 26.90 34.33
C SER A 23 -1.09 27.12 34.03
N GLN A 24 -0.71 26.57 32.88
CA GLN A 24 0.27 26.99 31.86
C GLN A 24 1.20 28.17 32.16
N THR A 25 2.48 28.02 31.75
CA THR A 25 3.36 29.02 31.10
C THR A 25 4.67 28.33 30.71
N THR A 26 4.95 28.13 29.41
CA THR A 26 5.90 28.89 28.56
C THR A 26 7.32 29.00 29.11
N PHE A 27 8.27 28.35 28.44
CA PHE A 27 9.72 28.45 28.66
C PHE A 27 10.36 29.32 27.57
N SER A 28 11.18 30.29 27.98
CA SER A 28 12.15 30.99 27.15
C SER A 28 13.46 31.19 27.94
N ASP A 29 14.56 31.13 27.21
CA ASP A 29 15.99 31.10 27.56
C ASP A 29 16.51 31.88 28.79
N GLY A 30 17.35 31.18 29.56
CA GLY A 30 18.79 31.45 29.69
C GLY A 30 19.30 32.79 30.23
N ALA A 31 19.63 32.85 31.52
CA ALA A 31 20.80 33.59 32.04
C ALA A 31 21.11 33.19 33.50
N ILE A 32 22.37 32.86 33.77
CA ILE A 32 22.94 32.56 35.10
C ILE A 32 23.09 33.90 35.89
N PRO A 33 22.83 33.93 37.21
CA PRO A 33 23.96 34.05 38.13
C PRO A 33 23.83 33.34 39.49
N SER A 34 24.99 32.87 39.95
CA SER A 34 25.49 32.82 41.34
C SER A 34 24.61 32.22 42.44
N SER A 35 25.02 31.02 42.85
CA SER A 35 24.68 30.36 44.10
C SER A 35 25.16 31.11 45.35
N SER A 36 24.26 31.29 46.32
CA SER A 36 24.56 31.58 47.72
C SER A 36 23.83 30.59 48.61
N SER A 37 24.57 29.74 49.33
CA SER A 37 24.18 29.16 50.62
C SER A 37 25.36 28.32 51.12
N SER A 38 26.11 28.86 52.08
CA SER A 38 26.12 28.36 53.46
C SER A 38 26.79 26.98 53.60
N SER A 39 28.08 27.00 53.91
CA SER A 39 28.76 25.88 54.55
C SER A 39 29.09 26.27 55.98
N GLU A 40 28.68 25.38 56.86
CA GLU A 40 28.80 25.41 58.30
C GLU A 40 30.24 25.59 58.79
N THR A 41 30.30 26.26 59.92
CA THR A 41 31.44 26.39 60.83
C THR A 41 31.95 25.01 61.28
N GLU A 42 33.17 24.66 60.90
CA GLU A 42 34.01 23.78 61.71
C GLU A 42 35.34 24.46 62.04
N SER A 43 35.61 24.46 63.33
CA SER A 43 36.72 25.07 64.03
C SER A 43 38.04 24.39 63.70
N SER A 44 39.02 25.17 63.23
CA SER A 44 40.42 24.90 63.55
C SER A 44 41.10 26.21 63.97
N SER A 45 41.82 26.10 65.08
CA SER A 45 42.41 27.18 65.84
C SER A 45 43.41 27.99 65.03
N LYS A 46 43.12 29.28 64.83
CA LYS A 46 44.17 30.26 64.47
C LYS A 46 45.12 30.39 65.64
N THR A 47 46.23 29.68 65.59
CA THR A 47 47.41 29.98 66.41
C THR A 47 47.86 31.39 66.06
N ARG A 48 47.79 32.27 67.05
CA ARG A 48 48.24 33.66 66.97
C ARG A 48 49.76 33.63 66.83
N ASN A 49 50.26 33.82 65.62
CA ASN A 49 51.69 33.85 65.36
C ASN A 49 52.24 35.21 65.85
N ASN A 50 52.68 35.24 67.11
CA ASN A 50 53.40 36.38 67.71
C ASN A 50 54.88 36.33 67.29
N HIS A 51 55.14 36.50 65.99
CA HIS A 51 56.47 36.88 65.52
C HIS A 51 56.39 38.31 64.98
N PRO A 52 57.37 39.18 65.29
CA PRO A 52 57.36 40.54 64.78
C PRO A 52 57.30 40.50 63.26
N ARG A 53 56.50 41.40 62.68
CA ARG A 53 56.36 41.56 61.22
C ARG A 53 57.75 41.71 60.59
N THR A 54 58.30 40.61 60.10
CA THR A 54 59.25 40.68 59.00
C THR A 54 58.43 41.03 57.77
N THR A 55 58.95 41.94 56.94
CA THR A 55 58.37 42.27 55.65
C THR A 55 58.16 40.98 54.84
N SER A 56 57.29 40.99 53.83
CA SER A 56 56.86 39.78 53.09
C SER A 56 57.98 39.01 52.35
N SER A 57 59.25 39.37 52.57
CA SER A 57 60.44 38.70 52.06
C SER A 57 61.39 38.15 53.16
N GLY A 58 61.06 38.22 54.45
CA GLY A 58 61.86 37.58 55.52
C GLY A 58 63.31 38.07 55.62
N PHE A 59 63.59 39.31 55.22
CA PHE A 59 64.95 39.85 55.13
C PHE A 59 65.29 40.67 56.38
N ASP A 60 66.30 40.26 57.14
CA ASP A 60 66.77 40.95 58.35
C ASP A 60 68.06 41.74 58.06
N PRO A 61 67.97 43.07 57.87
CA PRO A 61 69.09 43.90 57.43
C PRO A 61 70.21 44.02 58.48
N GLU A 62 69.90 43.91 59.78
CA GLU A 62 70.92 43.95 60.84
C GLU A 62 71.78 42.67 60.87
N ALA A 63 71.17 41.52 60.54
CA ALA A 63 71.90 40.27 60.42
C ALA A 63 72.91 40.32 59.26
N LEU A 64 72.53 41.01 58.17
CA LEU A 64 73.41 41.25 57.03
C LEU A 64 74.59 42.15 57.40
N GLU A 65 74.36 43.27 58.10
CA GLU A 65 75.44 44.16 58.54
C GLU A 65 76.40 43.48 59.54
N ARG A 66 75.87 42.69 60.48
CA ARG A 66 76.67 41.86 61.38
C ARG A 66 77.48 40.81 60.63
N GLY A 67 76.89 40.17 59.62
CA GLY A 67 77.56 39.22 58.73
C GLY A 67 78.69 39.86 57.92
N VAL A 68 78.45 41.06 57.36
CA VAL A 68 79.45 41.83 56.60
C VAL A 68 80.63 42.23 57.49
N LYS A 69 80.37 42.68 58.73
CA LYS A 69 81.43 42.99 59.70
C LYS A 69 82.25 41.75 60.07
N ALA A 70 81.59 40.63 60.36
CA ALA A 70 82.26 39.37 60.66
C ALA A 70 83.11 38.85 59.49
N LEU A 71 82.61 38.94 58.25
CA LEU A 71 83.36 38.56 57.04
C LEU A 71 84.59 39.44 56.82
N LYS A 72 84.49 40.74 57.09
CA LYS A 72 85.61 41.68 57.00
C LYS A 72 86.71 41.32 57.99
N ASP A 73 86.36 41.03 59.24
CA ASP A 73 87.30 40.62 60.28
C ASP A 73 87.96 39.27 59.93
N ILE A 74 87.18 38.29 59.45
CA ILE A 74 87.69 36.97 59.02
C ILE A 74 88.65 37.10 57.83
N SER A 75 88.37 37.99 56.87
CA SER A 75 89.20 38.21 55.67
C SER A 75 90.58 38.79 55.98
N SER A 76 90.71 39.52 57.10
CA SER A 76 91.98 40.11 57.55
C SER A 76 92.90 39.13 58.30
N SER A 77 92.40 37.94 58.63
CA SER A 77 93.15 36.91 59.36
C SER A 77 94.04 36.05 58.45
N SER A 78 95.15 35.54 58.97
CA SER A 78 96.08 34.66 58.22
C SER A 78 95.47 33.31 57.78
N HIS A 79 94.31 32.94 58.30
CA HIS A 79 93.63 31.66 58.04
C HIS A 79 92.34 31.78 57.21
N ALA A 80 92.06 32.96 56.64
CA ALA A 80 90.85 33.26 55.88
C ALA A 80 90.50 32.22 54.80
N LYS A 81 91.51 31.71 54.07
CA LYS A 81 91.31 30.70 53.00
C LYS A 81 90.72 29.38 53.53
N LYS A 82 91.19 28.90 54.69
CA LYS A 82 90.69 27.65 55.30
C LYS A 82 89.26 27.82 55.83
N VAL A 83 88.95 28.97 56.41
CA VAL A 83 87.59 29.29 56.89
C VAL A 83 86.61 29.35 55.72
N PHE A 84 87.00 29.96 54.60
CA PHE A 84 86.17 30.03 53.40
C PHE A 84 85.89 28.65 52.79
N GLU A 85 86.88 27.75 52.75
CA GLU A 85 86.66 26.36 52.31
C GLU A 85 85.69 25.60 53.22
N ILE A 86 85.77 25.79 54.54
CA ILE A 86 84.85 25.17 55.50
C ILE A 86 83.43 25.71 55.32
N LEU A 87 83.28 27.03 55.16
CA LEU A 87 81.99 27.67 54.88
C LEU A 87 81.38 27.18 53.57
N LYS A 88 82.20 27.09 52.50
CA LYS A 88 81.77 26.55 51.21
C LYS A 88 81.27 25.11 51.35
N LYS A 89 82.01 24.26 52.06
CA LYS A 89 81.57 22.87 52.34
C LYS A 89 80.27 22.82 53.15
N GLN A 90 80.12 23.68 54.16
CA GLN A 90 78.89 23.76 54.96
C GLN A 90 77.67 24.23 54.13
N GLU A 91 77.89 25.13 53.18
CA GLU A 91 76.83 25.62 52.30
C GLU A 91 76.44 24.57 51.25
N GLU A 92 77.42 23.86 50.69
CA GLU A 92 77.19 22.69 49.83
C GLU A 92 76.39 21.59 50.58
N THR A 93 76.74 21.26 51.82
CA THR A 93 75.96 20.29 52.61
C THR A 93 74.53 20.76 52.88
N LYS A 94 74.34 22.04 53.17
CA LYS A 94 73.00 22.61 53.36
C LYS A 94 72.17 22.54 52.08
N GLN A 95 72.77 22.86 50.93
CA GLN A 95 72.07 22.77 49.63
C GLN A 95 71.63 21.33 49.34
N VAL A 96 72.48 20.34 49.63
CA VAL A 96 72.13 18.92 49.50
C VAL A 96 70.99 18.52 50.45
N GLU A 97 71.04 18.96 51.72
CA GLU A 97 69.96 18.71 52.68
C GLU A 97 68.63 19.36 52.27
N PHE A 98 68.68 20.59 51.74
CA PHE A 98 67.49 21.26 51.20
C PHE A 98 66.95 20.54 49.97
N ALA A 99 67.81 20.12 49.04
CA ALA A 99 67.41 19.36 47.87
C ALA A 99 66.77 18.01 48.27
N ALA A 100 67.32 17.33 49.28
CA ALA A 100 66.76 16.10 49.81
C ALA A 100 65.35 16.32 50.40
N LYS A 101 65.16 17.37 51.22
CA LYS A 101 63.83 17.72 51.78
C LYS A 101 62.81 18.08 50.70
N VAL A 102 63.23 18.79 49.66
CA VAL A 102 62.38 19.11 48.52
C VAL A 102 61.96 17.82 47.78
N ALA A 103 62.90 16.90 47.56
CA ALA A 103 62.61 15.62 46.94
C ALA A 103 61.63 14.76 47.78
N GLU A 104 61.82 14.71 49.10
CA GLU A 104 60.89 14.03 50.01
C GLU A 104 59.47 14.62 49.96
N PHE A 105 59.35 15.96 49.94
CA PHE A 105 58.05 16.61 49.80
C PHE A 105 57.38 16.29 48.46
N HIS A 106 58.14 16.26 47.37
CA HIS A 106 57.63 15.85 46.06
C HIS A 106 57.15 14.40 46.05
N GLN A 107 57.89 13.48 46.69
CA GLN A 107 57.47 12.09 46.82
C GLN A 107 56.17 11.97 47.63
N MET A 108 56.07 12.69 48.76
CA MET A 108 54.87 12.69 49.59
C MET A 108 53.66 13.22 48.82
N LYS A 109 53.83 14.28 48.03
CA LYS A 109 52.77 14.82 47.18
C LYS A 109 52.33 13.82 46.10
N ALA A 110 53.28 13.16 45.43
CA ALA A 110 52.98 12.15 44.43
C ALA A 110 52.22 10.94 45.02
N GLN A 111 52.58 10.53 46.24
CA GLN A 111 51.85 9.48 46.96
C GLN A 111 50.41 9.90 47.28
N GLN A 112 50.19 11.10 47.79
CA GLN A 112 48.85 11.64 48.05
C GLN A 112 47.99 11.73 46.79
N GLU A 113 48.56 12.17 45.66
CA GLU A 113 47.86 12.20 44.38
C GLU A 113 47.46 10.80 43.91
N THR A 114 48.34 9.81 44.10
CA THR A 114 48.07 8.41 43.75
C THR A 114 46.95 7.83 44.63
N GLU A 115 46.98 8.09 45.94
CA GLU A 115 45.93 7.64 46.87
C GLU A 115 44.58 8.28 46.55
N ARG A 116 44.57 9.57 46.22
CA ARG A 116 43.36 10.27 45.80
C ARG A 116 42.76 9.67 44.53
N GLN A 117 43.60 9.33 43.55
CA GLN A 117 43.15 8.65 42.32
C GLN A 117 42.57 7.26 42.61
N ARG A 118 43.20 6.49 43.51
CA ARG A 118 42.68 5.17 43.93
C ARG A 118 41.32 5.30 44.60
N PHE A 119 41.16 6.27 45.50
CA PHE A 119 39.90 6.51 46.19
C PHE A 119 38.76 6.85 45.20
N LEU A 120 39.01 7.78 44.27
CA LEU A 120 38.03 8.15 43.25
C LEU A 120 37.64 6.96 42.36
N TYR A 121 38.62 6.15 41.96
CA TYR A 121 38.38 4.95 41.16
C TYR A 121 37.53 3.90 41.91
N GLU A 122 37.77 3.73 43.21
CA GLU A 122 36.97 2.84 44.05
C GLU A 122 35.52 3.33 44.23
N GLU A 123 35.30 4.64 44.39
CA GLU A 123 33.97 5.24 44.43
C GLU A 123 33.23 5.05 43.10
N GLU A 124 33.87 5.34 41.97
CA GLU A 124 33.28 5.14 40.65
C GLU A 124 32.90 3.68 40.41
N LYS A 125 33.76 2.74 40.81
CA LYS A 125 33.49 1.31 40.71
C LYS A 125 32.28 0.91 41.54
N LYS A 126 32.14 1.40 42.77
CA LYS A 126 30.97 1.14 43.64
C LYS A 126 29.69 1.72 43.03
N LEU A 127 29.75 2.95 42.52
CA LEU A 127 28.62 3.63 41.89
C LEU A 127 28.17 2.91 40.61
N ALA A 128 29.12 2.45 39.79
CA ALA A 128 28.85 1.63 38.61
C ALA A 128 28.17 0.30 38.96
N GLN A 129 28.64 -0.39 40.02
CA GLN A 129 28.03 -1.63 40.49
C GLN A 129 26.59 -1.40 40.99
N MET A 130 26.35 -0.35 41.77
CA MET A 130 25.00 0.00 42.23
C MET A 130 24.07 0.29 41.05
N LYS A 131 24.51 1.10 40.09
CA LYS A 131 23.74 1.38 38.86
C LYS A 131 23.43 0.12 38.06
N ALA A 132 24.39 -0.79 37.92
CA ALA A 132 24.19 -2.06 37.22
C ALA A 132 23.16 -2.95 37.92
N GLN A 133 23.19 -3.00 39.26
CA GLN A 133 22.19 -3.74 40.05
C GLN A 133 20.79 -3.13 39.91
N THR A 134 20.65 -1.81 40.05
CA THR A 134 19.36 -1.12 39.86
C THR A 134 18.82 -1.35 38.46
N LYS A 135 19.68 -1.25 37.43
CA LYS A 135 19.29 -1.52 36.05
C LYS A 135 18.79 -2.96 35.88
N SER A 136 19.51 -3.96 36.40
CA SER A 136 19.07 -5.35 36.33
C SER A 136 17.74 -5.61 37.05
N GLN A 137 17.46 -4.91 38.16
CA GLN A 137 16.16 -4.99 38.83
C GLN A 137 15.03 -4.38 37.99
N MET A 138 15.28 -3.24 37.35
CA MET A 138 14.33 -2.60 36.43
C MET A 138 14.06 -3.48 35.21
N ASP A 139 15.09 -4.02 34.59
CA ASP A 139 14.97 -4.90 33.42
C ASP A 139 14.10 -6.14 33.75
N LYS A 140 14.30 -6.75 34.93
CA LYS A 140 13.47 -7.88 35.39
C LYS A 140 12.01 -7.47 35.62
N TYR A 141 11.78 -6.28 36.15
CA TYR A 141 10.43 -5.76 36.38
C TYR A 141 9.71 -5.45 35.07
N GLU A 142 10.42 -4.88 34.09
CA GLU A 142 9.91 -4.64 32.74
C GLU A 142 9.57 -5.95 32.02
N ASP A 143 10.43 -6.97 32.12
CA ASP A 143 10.16 -8.31 31.59
C ASP A 143 8.91 -8.94 32.22
N GLU A 144 8.72 -8.80 33.54
CA GLU A 144 7.53 -9.30 34.22
C GLU A 144 6.26 -8.57 33.76
N LEU A 145 6.33 -7.25 33.60
CA LEU A 145 5.24 -6.43 33.08
C LEU A 145 4.90 -6.81 31.63
N ALA A 146 5.91 -7.04 30.79
CA ALA A 146 5.74 -7.45 29.40
C ALA A 146 5.04 -8.81 29.30
N ARG A 147 5.42 -9.78 30.15
CA ARG A 147 4.72 -11.08 30.22
C ARG A 147 3.26 -10.92 30.63
N LYS A 148 2.95 -10.05 31.60
CA LYS A 148 1.56 -9.76 32.02
C LYS A 148 0.75 -9.10 30.91
N ARG A 149 1.34 -8.15 30.17
CA ARG A 149 0.70 -7.53 28.99
C ARG A 149 0.41 -8.55 27.90
N MET A 150 1.37 -9.41 27.59
CA MET A 150 1.22 -10.46 26.59
C MET A 150 0.12 -11.46 26.99
N GLN A 151 0.03 -11.85 28.26
CA GLN A 151 -1.04 -12.70 28.77
C GLN A 151 -2.41 -12.04 28.63
N ALA A 152 -2.54 -10.78 29.03
CA ALA A 152 -3.79 -10.02 28.89
C ALA A 152 -4.22 -9.87 27.41
N GLU A 153 -3.27 -9.63 26.50
CA GLU A 153 -3.54 -9.57 25.07
C GLU A 153 -4.01 -10.92 24.52
N HIS A 154 -3.37 -12.03 24.90
CA HIS A 154 -3.80 -13.36 24.49
C HIS A 154 -5.19 -13.71 25.01
N GLU A 155 -5.52 -13.33 26.24
CA GLU A 155 -6.87 -13.51 26.80
C GLU A 155 -7.89 -12.66 26.06
N TYR A 156 -7.58 -11.39 25.77
CA TYR A 156 -8.42 -10.51 24.98
C TYR A 156 -8.67 -11.07 23.56
N HIS A 157 -7.63 -11.59 22.91
CA HIS A 157 -7.74 -12.23 21.60
C HIS A 157 -8.61 -13.49 21.65
N ARG A 158 -8.51 -14.29 22.72
CA ARG A 158 -9.36 -15.47 22.91
C ARG A 158 -10.82 -15.08 23.05
N VAL A 159 -11.13 -14.07 23.85
CA VAL A 159 -12.51 -13.56 24.04
C VAL A 159 -13.05 -13.01 22.72
N ARG A 160 -12.30 -12.15 22.02
CA ARG A 160 -12.70 -11.60 20.71
C ARG A 160 -12.94 -12.71 19.68
N ASN A 161 -12.08 -13.72 19.62
CA ASN A 161 -12.25 -14.84 18.69
C ASN A 161 -13.50 -15.66 19.04
N GLN A 162 -13.80 -15.88 20.32
CA GLN A 162 -15.04 -16.53 20.74
C GLN A 162 -16.27 -15.71 20.37
N GLU A 163 -16.23 -14.38 20.50
CA GLU A 163 -17.33 -13.49 20.07
C GLU A 163 -17.53 -13.52 18.56
N LEU A 164 -16.45 -13.53 17.77
CA LEU A 164 -16.53 -13.63 16.31
C LEU A 164 -17.15 -14.95 15.86
N VAL A 165 -16.78 -16.07 16.49
CA VAL A 165 -17.39 -17.38 16.20
C VAL A 165 -18.88 -17.37 16.54
N LYS A 166 -19.28 -16.81 17.69
CA LYS A 166 -20.70 -16.68 18.05
C LYS A 166 -21.49 -15.82 17.06
N LEU A 167 -20.93 -14.68 16.64
CA LEU A 167 -21.55 -13.81 15.62
C LEU A 167 -21.67 -14.53 14.26
N GLN A 168 -20.68 -15.35 13.90
CA GLN A 168 -20.71 -16.14 12.68
C GLN A 168 -21.78 -17.23 12.75
N GLU A 169 -21.90 -17.92 13.89
CA GLU A 169 -22.95 -18.90 14.16
C GLU A 169 -24.34 -18.24 14.10
N GLU A 170 -24.53 -17.10 14.77
CA GLU A 170 -25.80 -16.35 14.72
C GLU A 170 -26.15 -15.88 13.31
N SER A 171 -25.16 -15.41 12.54
CA SER A 171 -25.38 -15.03 11.14
C SER A 171 -25.75 -16.24 10.29
N SER A 172 -25.14 -17.40 10.53
CA SER A 172 -25.47 -18.63 9.80
C SER A 172 -26.89 -19.10 10.09
N ILE A 173 -27.33 -19.01 11.34
CA ILE A 173 -28.70 -19.34 11.76
C ILE A 173 -29.70 -18.37 11.13
N ARG A 174 -29.41 -17.06 11.11
CA ARG A 174 -30.28 -16.07 10.45
C ARG A 174 -30.38 -16.29 8.93
N GLN A 175 -29.28 -16.66 8.28
CA GLN A 175 -29.29 -16.99 6.85
C GLN A 175 -30.11 -18.26 6.57
N GLU A 176 -29.98 -19.28 7.43
CA GLU A 176 -30.74 -20.52 7.27
C GLU A 176 -32.25 -20.29 7.50
N GLN A 177 -32.62 -19.47 8.49
CA GLN A 177 -34.01 -19.06 8.72
C GLN A 177 -34.57 -18.22 7.56
N ALA A 178 -33.79 -17.27 7.03
CA ALA A 178 -34.19 -16.48 5.88
C ALA A 178 -34.40 -17.38 4.64
N ARG A 179 -33.51 -18.37 4.43
CA ARG A 179 -33.64 -19.34 3.34
C ARG A 179 -34.90 -20.18 3.48
N ARG A 180 -35.18 -20.71 4.67
CA ARG A 180 -36.42 -21.46 4.94
C ARG A 180 -37.66 -20.61 4.69
N ALA A 181 -37.69 -19.36 5.16
CA ALA A 181 -38.79 -18.43 4.91
C ALA A 181 -38.97 -18.12 3.42
N THR A 182 -37.89 -17.97 2.65
CA THR A 182 -37.98 -17.78 1.20
C THR A 182 -38.45 -19.04 0.47
N GLU A 183 -38.02 -20.23 0.91
CA GLU A 183 -38.48 -21.50 0.33
C GLU A 183 -39.98 -21.72 0.60
N GLU A 184 -40.46 -21.39 1.80
CA GLU A 184 -41.89 -21.40 2.15
C GLU A 184 -42.70 -20.42 1.29
N GLN A 185 -42.23 -19.18 1.10
CA GLN A 185 -42.89 -18.19 0.23
C GLN A 185 -42.97 -18.65 -1.22
N ILE A 186 -41.88 -19.23 -1.75
CA ILE A 186 -41.87 -19.77 -3.12
C ILE A 186 -42.86 -20.93 -3.25
N GLN A 187 -42.95 -21.79 -2.22
CA GLN A 187 -43.88 -22.90 -2.21
C GLN A 187 -45.34 -22.44 -2.15
N GLU A 188 -45.64 -21.40 -1.36
CA GLU A 188 -46.97 -20.78 -1.34
C GLU A 188 -47.34 -20.14 -2.68
N GLN A 189 -46.41 -19.39 -3.31
CA GLN A 189 -46.62 -18.82 -4.63
C GLN A 189 -46.87 -19.90 -5.69
N ARG A 190 -46.12 -21.01 -5.65
CA ARG A 190 -46.36 -22.16 -6.54
C ARG A 190 -47.74 -22.75 -6.32
N ARG A 191 -48.16 -22.92 -5.07
CA ARG A 191 -49.49 -23.45 -4.75
C ARG A 191 -50.62 -22.50 -5.21
N GLN A 192 -50.41 -21.19 -5.13
CA GLN A 192 -51.36 -20.20 -5.67
C GLN A 192 -51.42 -20.29 -7.20
N THR A 193 -50.26 -20.33 -7.86
CA THR A 193 -50.16 -20.44 -9.32
C THR A 193 -50.80 -21.74 -9.83
N GLU A 194 -50.61 -22.86 -9.12
CA GLU A 194 -51.24 -24.14 -9.45
C GLU A 194 -52.76 -24.10 -9.27
N ARG A 195 -53.27 -23.41 -8.25
CA ARG A 195 -54.71 -23.22 -8.06
C ARG A 195 -55.34 -22.38 -9.18
N GLU A 196 -54.70 -21.27 -9.54
CA GLU A 196 -55.15 -20.42 -10.65
C GLU A 196 -55.13 -21.18 -11.98
N LYS A 197 -54.07 -21.96 -12.24
CA LYS A 197 -54.01 -22.82 -13.43
C LYS A 197 -55.11 -23.88 -13.43
N ALA A 198 -55.37 -24.53 -12.30
CA ALA A 198 -56.44 -25.52 -12.20
C ALA A 198 -57.84 -24.90 -12.40
N GLU A 199 -58.05 -23.65 -12.00
CA GLU A 199 -59.29 -22.92 -12.28
C GLU A 199 -59.44 -22.59 -13.77
N ILE A 200 -58.39 -22.08 -14.41
CA ILE A 200 -58.36 -21.83 -15.86
C ILE A 200 -58.55 -23.13 -16.65
N GLU A 201 -57.92 -24.22 -16.24
CA GLU A 201 -58.11 -25.54 -16.84
C GLU A 201 -59.56 -26.03 -16.70
N ARG A 202 -60.22 -25.80 -15.56
CA ARG A 202 -61.64 -26.14 -15.40
C ARG A 202 -62.55 -25.29 -16.28
N GLU A 203 -62.26 -24.00 -16.44
CA GLU A 203 -63.02 -23.10 -17.31
C GLU A 203 -62.82 -23.47 -18.78
N THR A 204 -61.59 -23.75 -19.19
CA THR A 204 -61.28 -24.20 -20.56
C THR A 204 -61.90 -25.55 -20.86
N ILE A 205 -61.87 -26.52 -19.93
CA ILE A 205 -62.57 -27.79 -20.07
C ILE A 205 -64.08 -27.58 -20.16
N ARG A 206 -64.68 -26.65 -19.40
CA ARG A 206 -66.12 -26.34 -19.53
C ARG A 206 -66.47 -25.75 -20.90
N ILE A 207 -65.67 -24.81 -21.39
CA ILE A 207 -65.87 -24.19 -22.70
C ILE A 207 -65.66 -25.22 -23.81
N SER A 208 -64.61 -26.05 -23.71
CA SER A 208 -64.32 -27.07 -24.71
C SER A 208 -65.35 -28.19 -24.69
N THR A 209 -65.84 -28.63 -23.52
CA THR A 209 -66.89 -29.66 -23.44
C THR A 209 -68.24 -29.15 -23.95
N MET A 210 -68.57 -27.88 -23.77
CA MET A 210 -69.75 -27.26 -24.40
C MET A 210 -69.59 -27.17 -25.92
N ALA A 211 -68.46 -26.68 -26.41
CA ALA A 211 -68.18 -26.57 -27.85
C ALA A 211 -68.07 -27.95 -28.54
N GLU A 212 -67.53 -28.95 -27.85
CA GLU A 212 -67.43 -30.33 -28.35
C GLU A 212 -68.76 -31.07 -28.24
N ALA A 213 -69.62 -30.77 -27.27
CA ALA A 213 -70.99 -31.29 -27.24
C ALA A 213 -71.82 -30.72 -28.40
N GLU A 214 -71.66 -29.43 -28.70
CA GLU A 214 -72.27 -28.77 -29.87
C GLU A 214 -71.70 -29.34 -31.19
N GLY A 215 -70.37 -29.55 -31.25
CA GLY A 215 -69.67 -30.16 -32.39
C GLY A 215 -70.05 -31.62 -32.62
N ARG A 216 -70.11 -32.45 -31.57
CA ARG A 216 -70.55 -33.85 -31.64
C ARG A 216 -72.02 -33.98 -31.98
N ALA A 217 -72.88 -33.06 -31.55
CA ALA A 217 -74.28 -33.02 -32.00
C ALA A 217 -74.41 -32.69 -33.50
N HIS A 218 -73.42 -31.99 -34.06
CA HIS A 218 -73.37 -31.63 -35.48
C HIS A 218 -72.69 -32.70 -36.34
N GLU A 219 -71.61 -33.33 -35.84
CA GLU A 219 -70.88 -34.40 -36.53
C GLU A 219 -71.60 -35.74 -36.46
N ALA A 220 -72.29 -36.08 -35.36
CA ALA A 220 -73.07 -37.32 -35.26
C ALA A 220 -74.21 -37.40 -36.30
N LYS A 221 -74.68 -36.24 -36.80
CA LYS A 221 -75.64 -36.18 -37.92
C LYS A 221 -75.00 -36.47 -39.29
N LEU A 222 -73.67 -36.35 -39.42
CA LEU A 222 -72.93 -36.49 -40.67
C LEU A 222 -72.04 -37.75 -40.72
N SER A 223 -71.64 -38.31 -39.57
CA SER A 223 -70.65 -39.39 -39.48
C SER A 223 -71.23 -40.81 -39.42
N GLU A 224 -72.55 -40.96 -39.44
CA GLU A 224 -73.20 -42.29 -39.39
C GLU A 224 -72.87 -43.15 -40.65
N GLU A 225 -72.47 -42.54 -41.76
CA GLU A 225 -72.23 -43.23 -43.04
C GLU A 225 -70.77 -43.62 -43.34
N ILE A 226 -69.77 -43.03 -42.67
CA ILE A 226 -68.35 -43.19 -43.08
C ILE A 226 -67.56 -44.15 -42.17
N ASN A 227 -67.97 -44.32 -40.91
CA ASN A 227 -67.25 -45.14 -39.93
C ASN A 227 -67.38 -46.66 -40.11
N ARG A 228 -68.16 -47.15 -41.09
CA ARG A 228 -68.17 -48.58 -41.43
C ARG A 228 -67.03 -49.04 -42.34
N ARG A 229 -66.25 -48.15 -42.96
CA ARG A 229 -65.20 -48.55 -43.93
C ARG A 229 -63.78 -48.60 -43.41
N ILE A 230 -63.41 -47.82 -42.40
CA ILE A 230 -61.99 -47.62 -42.01
C ILE A 230 -61.49 -48.64 -40.98
N LEU A 231 -62.41 -49.40 -40.37
CA LEU A 231 -62.12 -50.39 -39.31
C LEU A 231 -61.43 -51.68 -39.79
N ILE A 232 -61.21 -51.86 -41.10
CA ILE A 232 -60.59 -53.08 -41.66
C ILE A 232 -59.09 -52.89 -41.97
N GLU A 233 -58.57 -51.66 -42.06
CA GLU A 233 -57.22 -51.44 -42.63
C GLU A 233 -56.09 -51.13 -41.62
N ARG A 234 -56.34 -51.10 -40.31
CA ARG A 234 -55.30 -50.76 -39.30
C ARG A 234 -55.03 -51.85 -38.26
N ALA A 235 -55.19 -53.11 -38.64
CA ALA A 235 -54.84 -54.24 -37.77
C ALA A 235 -53.39 -54.76 -37.92
N ASN A 236 -52.64 -54.36 -38.95
CA ASN A 236 -51.32 -54.94 -39.22
C ASN A 236 -50.27 -53.87 -39.60
N ALA A 237 -49.58 -53.29 -38.61
CA ALA A 237 -48.15 -52.97 -38.66
C ALA A 237 -47.72 -52.11 -37.46
N GLU A 238 -46.54 -52.42 -36.93
CA GLU A 238 -45.67 -51.57 -36.08
C GLU A 238 -45.65 -51.78 -34.56
N GLN A 239 -45.27 -52.99 -34.10
CA GLN A 239 -44.82 -53.19 -32.71
C GLN A 239 -43.64 -54.18 -32.49
N GLU A 240 -42.64 -54.29 -33.39
CA GLU A 240 -41.51 -55.22 -33.16
C GLU A 240 -40.09 -54.69 -33.44
N LYS A 241 -39.87 -53.37 -33.55
CA LYS A 241 -38.52 -52.83 -33.84
C LYS A 241 -37.66 -52.39 -32.65
N TRP A 242 -38.21 -52.31 -31.44
CA TRP A 242 -37.51 -51.71 -30.28
C TRP A 242 -36.96 -52.70 -29.24
N ILE A 243 -37.34 -53.98 -29.30
CA ILE A 243 -36.96 -54.97 -28.28
C ILE A 243 -35.66 -55.72 -28.66
N SER A 244 -35.29 -55.80 -29.94
CA SER A 244 -34.08 -56.50 -30.39
C SER A 244 -32.79 -55.67 -30.27
N ILE A 245 -32.90 -54.35 -30.10
CA ILE A 245 -31.75 -53.42 -30.01
C ILE A 245 -31.17 -53.40 -28.58
N ILE A 246 -31.99 -53.64 -27.56
CA ILE A 246 -31.56 -53.51 -26.16
C ILE A 246 -30.83 -54.78 -25.68
N ASN A 247 -31.21 -55.97 -26.14
CA ASN A 247 -30.65 -57.23 -25.64
C ASN A 247 -29.25 -57.58 -26.21
N THR A 248 -28.84 -57.01 -27.33
CA THR A 248 -27.50 -57.25 -27.92
C THR A 248 -26.41 -56.36 -27.35
N THR A 249 -26.77 -55.33 -26.57
CA THR A 249 -25.80 -54.38 -26.00
C THR A 249 -25.42 -54.72 -24.54
N PHE A 250 -26.20 -55.58 -23.86
CA PHE A 250 -25.97 -55.91 -22.45
C PHE A 250 -25.12 -57.17 -22.20
N ASP A 251 -25.00 -58.09 -23.17
CA ASP A 251 -24.26 -59.35 -22.99
C ASP A 251 -22.73 -59.18 -22.99
N HIS A 252 -22.19 -58.08 -23.52
CA HIS A 252 -20.73 -57.83 -23.52
C HIS A 252 -20.17 -57.19 -22.24
N ILE A 253 -21.03 -56.63 -21.38
CA ILE A 253 -20.58 -55.97 -20.13
C ILE A 253 -20.71 -56.90 -18.91
N GLY A 254 -21.67 -57.83 -18.92
CA GLY A 254 -21.92 -58.74 -17.78
C GLY A 254 -20.88 -59.85 -17.59
N GLY A 255 -20.26 -60.33 -18.67
CA GLY A 255 -19.35 -61.50 -18.63
C GLY A 255 -17.98 -61.23 -18.01
N GLY A 256 -17.42 -60.03 -18.21
CA GLY A 256 -16.08 -59.65 -17.72
C GLY A 256 -16.05 -59.29 -16.24
N VAL A 257 -17.11 -58.67 -15.71
CA VAL A 257 -17.17 -58.26 -14.30
C VAL A 257 -17.35 -59.48 -13.38
N ARG A 258 -18.12 -60.48 -13.82
CA ARG A 258 -18.38 -61.70 -13.02
C ARG A 258 -17.14 -62.59 -12.91
N THR A 259 -16.28 -62.62 -13.94
CA THR A 259 -14.99 -63.33 -13.93
C THR A 259 -13.91 -62.63 -13.08
N ILE A 260 -13.94 -61.30 -12.98
CA ILE A 260 -13.05 -60.53 -12.08
C ILE A 260 -13.47 -60.72 -10.61
N LEU A 261 -14.76 -60.93 -10.33
CA LEU A 261 -15.29 -61.16 -8.97
C LEU A 261 -15.08 -62.59 -8.44
N THR A 262 -14.95 -63.59 -9.32
CA THR A 262 -14.80 -65.01 -8.90
C THR A 262 -13.35 -65.46 -8.78
N ASP A 263 -12.40 -64.81 -9.47
CA ASP A 263 -10.98 -65.19 -9.44
C ASP A 263 -10.20 -64.30 -8.46
N ARG A 264 -9.78 -64.87 -7.34
CA ARG A 264 -9.10 -64.17 -6.24
C ARG A 264 -7.82 -63.47 -6.69
N ASN A 265 -7.10 -64.03 -7.66
CA ASN A 265 -5.86 -63.43 -8.16
C ASN A 265 -6.15 -62.23 -9.06
N LYS A 266 -7.18 -62.30 -9.90
CA LYS A 266 -7.59 -61.18 -10.77
C LYS A 266 -8.25 -60.04 -9.99
N LEU A 267 -8.97 -60.36 -8.92
CA LEU A 267 -9.53 -59.35 -8.01
C LEU A 267 -8.44 -58.55 -7.29
N VAL A 268 -7.40 -59.22 -6.79
CA VAL A 268 -6.27 -58.54 -6.13
C VAL A 268 -5.53 -57.62 -7.10
N VAL A 269 -5.33 -58.04 -8.36
CA VAL A 269 -4.71 -57.18 -9.39
C VAL A 269 -5.61 -56.00 -9.76
N ALA A 270 -6.93 -56.20 -9.87
CA ALA A 270 -7.87 -55.12 -10.16
C ALA A 270 -7.95 -54.10 -9.02
N VAL A 271 -8.10 -54.56 -7.77
CA VAL A 271 -8.10 -53.69 -6.58
C VAL A 271 -6.74 -53.02 -6.41
N GLY A 272 -5.64 -53.73 -6.63
CA GLY A 272 -4.29 -53.17 -6.61
C GLY A 272 -4.08 -52.10 -7.68
N GLY A 273 -4.57 -52.32 -8.89
CA GLY A 273 -4.52 -51.34 -9.99
C GLY A 273 -5.37 -50.09 -9.73
N VAL A 274 -6.59 -50.25 -9.22
CA VAL A 274 -7.47 -49.12 -8.84
C VAL A 274 -6.87 -48.34 -7.67
N THR A 275 -6.31 -49.02 -6.66
CA THR A 275 -5.68 -48.36 -5.50
C THR A 275 -4.39 -47.66 -5.90
N ALA A 276 -3.57 -48.24 -6.77
CA ALA A 276 -2.36 -47.61 -7.30
C ALA A 276 -2.69 -46.39 -8.18
N LEU A 277 -3.75 -46.45 -8.99
CA LEU A 277 -4.25 -45.29 -9.74
C LEU A 277 -4.79 -44.20 -8.80
N ALA A 278 -5.58 -44.56 -7.80
CA ALA A 278 -6.09 -43.60 -6.82
C ALA A 278 -4.95 -42.94 -6.02
N ALA A 279 -3.97 -43.73 -5.58
CA ALA A 279 -2.77 -43.22 -4.91
C ALA A 279 -1.91 -42.36 -5.84
N GLY A 280 -1.73 -42.75 -7.10
CA GLY A 280 -1.02 -41.97 -8.12
C GLY A 280 -1.70 -40.62 -8.41
N VAL A 281 -3.02 -40.61 -8.55
CA VAL A 281 -3.81 -39.39 -8.75
C VAL A 281 -3.80 -38.51 -7.50
N TYR A 282 -3.88 -39.08 -6.30
CA TYR A 282 -3.87 -38.32 -5.05
C TYR A 282 -2.49 -37.71 -4.77
N THR A 283 -1.42 -38.48 -4.93
CA THR A 283 -0.03 -38.00 -4.75
C THR A 283 0.35 -36.94 -5.77
N THR A 284 -0.05 -37.08 -7.03
CA THR A 284 0.19 -36.05 -8.06
C THR A 284 -0.65 -34.79 -7.82
N ARG A 285 -1.92 -34.93 -7.41
CA ARG A 285 -2.79 -33.78 -7.12
C ARG A 285 -2.31 -32.96 -5.92
N GLU A 286 -1.95 -33.63 -4.81
CA GLU A 286 -1.51 -32.93 -3.60
C GLU A 286 -0.06 -32.45 -3.72
N GLY A 287 0.80 -33.25 -4.36
CA GLY A 287 2.17 -32.83 -4.71
C GLY A 287 2.18 -31.61 -5.62
N ALA A 288 1.32 -31.58 -6.65
CA ALA A 288 1.18 -30.42 -7.53
C ALA A 288 0.66 -29.19 -6.76
N ARG A 289 -0.30 -29.35 -5.83
CA ARG A 289 -0.85 -28.22 -5.06
C ARG A 289 0.21 -27.56 -4.16
N VAL A 290 1.05 -28.35 -3.50
CA VAL A 290 2.14 -27.84 -2.63
C VAL A 290 3.24 -27.17 -3.46
N ILE A 291 3.64 -27.80 -4.57
CA ILE A 291 4.64 -27.22 -5.49
C ILE A 291 4.09 -25.93 -6.12
N TRP A 292 2.81 -25.90 -6.51
CA TRP A 292 2.17 -24.73 -7.11
C TRP A 292 2.12 -23.54 -6.14
N GLY A 293 1.80 -23.76 -4.87
CA GLY A 293 1.80 -22.71 -3.84
C GLY A 293 3.18 -22.11 -3.57
N TYR A 294 4.24 -22.91 -3.65
CA TYR A 294 5.63 -22.43 -3.46
C TYR A 294 6.13 -21.65 -4.69
N VAL A 295 5.75 -22.10 -5.90
CA VAL A 295 6.08 -21.43 -7.16
C VAL A 295 5.37 -20.08 -7.30
N ASP A 296 4.10 -19.98 -6.91
CA ASP A 296 3.33 -18.72 -6.92
C ASP A 296 3.98 -17.66 -6.01
N ARG A 297 4.54 -18.07 -4.87
CA ARG A 297 5.20 -17.17 -3.92
C ARG A 297 6.57 -16.66 -4.41
N ILE A 298 7.26 -17.43 -5.25
CA ILE A 298 8.61 -17.07 -5.77
C ILE A 298 8.54 -16.37 -7.12
N LEU A 299 7.54 -16.70 -7.95
CA LEU A 299 7.43 -16.25 -9.34
C LEU A 299 6.18 -15.40 -9.64
N GLY A 300 5.25 -15.28 -8.69
CA GLY A 300 4.03 -14.50 -8.85
C GLY A 300 4.25 -12.99 -8.70
N GLN A 301 3.39 -12.22 -9.35
CA GLN A 301 3.34 -10.76 -9.25
C GLN A 301 3.01 -10.32 -7.80
N PRO A 302 3.78 -9.38 -7.21
CA PRO A 302 3.49 -8.84 -5.88
C PRO A 302 2.09 -8.25 -5.78
N SER A 303 1.44 -8.40 -4.62
CA SER A 303 0.06 -7.95 -4.37
C SER A 303 -0.15 -6.43 -4.47
N LEU A 304 0.92 -5.65 -4.45
CA LEU A 304 0.88 -4.19 -4.60
C LEU A 304 0.76 -3.74 -6.07
N ILE A 305 1.02 -4.63 -7.03
CA ILE A 305 1.02 -4.26 -8.45
C ILE A 305 -0.38 -4.48 -9.03
N ARG A 306 -1.02 -3.39 -9.46
CA ARG A 306 -2.33 -3.42 -10.10
C ARG A 306 -2.24 -3.89 -11.55
N GLU A 307 -1.19 -3.47 -12.26
CA GLU A 307 -0.96 -3.83 -13.66
C GLU A 307 0.53 -4.00 -13.92
N SER A 308 0.91 -4.95 -14.79
CA SER A 308 2.28 -5.02 -15.29
C SER A 308 2.34 -5.52 -16.73
N SER A 309 3.36 -5.10 -17.47
CA SER A 309 3.67 -5.66 -18.80
C SER A 309 4.29 -7.05 -18.70
N ARG A 310 4.73 -7.46 -17.50
CA ARG A 310 5.23 -8.79 -17.20
C ARG A 310 4.02 -9.70 -17.00
N GLY A 311 3.95 -10.80 -17.76
CA GLY A 311 2.91 -11.79 -17.53
C GLY A 311 2.96 -12.26 -16.08
N LYS A 312 1.78 -12.47 -15.46
CA LYS A 312 1.60 -12.86 -14.05
C LYS A 312 2.46 -14.07 -13.64
N TYR A 313 2.89 -14.84 -14.63
CA TYR A 313 3.88 -15.90 -14.50
C TYR A 313 4.95 -15.85 -15.61
N PRO A 314 6.23 -16.12 -15.32
CA PRO A 314 7.34 -16.01 -16.28
C PRO A 314 7.21 -16.93 -17.51
N TRP A 315 6.61 -18.10 -17.37
CA TRP A 315 6.31 -19.05 -18.44
C TRP A 315 5.07 -18.71 -19.29
N SER A 316 4.26 -17.72 -18.92
CA SER A 316 3.07 -17.34 -19.70
C SER A 316 3.41 -16.88 -21.13
N GLY A 317 4.59 -16.27 -21.32
CA GLY A 317 5.15 -15.90 -22.63
C GLY A 317 5.73 -17.07 -23.44
N MET A 318 6.04 -18.22 -22.81
CA MET A 318 6.53 -19.41 -23.51
C MET A 318 5.40 -20.23 -24.12
N PHE A 319 4.25 -20.33 -23.44
CA PHE A 319 3.07 -21.04 -23.98
C PHE A 319 2.42 -20.31 -25.16
N SER A 320 2.46 -18.97 -25.20
CA SER A 320 2.02 -18.20 -26.36
C SER A 320 2.94 -18.38 -27.56
N ARG A 321 4.26 -18.49 -27.35
CA ARG A 321 5.24 -18.83 -28.39
C ARG A 321 5.07 -20.25 -28.93
N ALA A 322 4.84 -21.23 -28.06
CA ALA A 322 4.57 -22.62 -28.47
C ALA A 322 3.26 -22.78 -29.27
N LYS A 323 2.20 -22.04 -28.91
CA LYS A 323 0.96 -21.94 -29.71
C LYS A 323 1.16 -21.22 -31.05
N SER A 324 2.07 -20.24 -31.10
CA SER A 324 2.39 -19.53 -32.36
C SER A 324 3.18 -20.36 -33.36
N THR A 325 3.89 -21.42 -32.91
CA THR A 325 4.58 -22.37 -33.80
C THR A 325 3.66 -23.44 -34.40
N LEU A 326 2.54 -23.76 -33.74
CA LEU A 326 1.53 -24.70 -34.28
C LEU A 326 0.50 -24.02 -35.21
N SER A 327 0.36 -22.70 -35.14
CA SER A 327 -0.51 -21.90 -36.01
C SER A 327 0.20 -21.34 -37.26
N ARG A 328 1.50 -21.62 -37.43
CA ARG A 328 2.32 -21.21 -38.58
C ARG A 328 2.10 -22.06 -39.84
N ARG A 329 0.85 -22.35 -40.20
CA ARG A 329 0.52 -22.89 -41.54
C ARG A 329 -0.71 -22.25 -42.21
N SER A 330 -1.35 -21.23 -41.61
CA SER A 330 -2.52 -20.60 -42.24
C SER A 330 -2.55 -19.07 -42.27
N ASP A 331 -1.61 -18.34 -41.70
CA ASP A 331 -1.68 -16.87 -41.70
C ASP A 331 -0.31 -16.23 -41.87
N LEU A 332 0.18 -16.27 -43.10
CA LEU A 332 1.37 -15.54 -43.54
C LEU A 332 0.96 -14.36 -44.44
N ASP A 333 0.02 -13.52 -43.97
CA ASP A 333 -0.20 -12.19 -44.59
C ASP A 333 -0.90 -11.14 -43.69
N SER A 334 -1.07 -11.39 -42.39
CA SER A 334 -1.85 -10.50 -41.50
C SER A 334 -1.06 -9.91 -40.32
N ALA A 335 0.27 -10.08 -40.28
CA ALA A 335 1.13 -9.62 -39.19
C ALA A 335 1.79 -8.24 -39.43
N SER A 336 1.30 -7.43 -40.38
CA SER A 336 1.83 -6.08 -40.66
C SER A 336 0.79 -4.95 -40.66
N LYS A 337 -0.48 -5.20 -40.28
CA LYS A 337 -1.55 -4.18 -40.31
C LYS A 337 -2.48 -4.14 -39.08
N ASN A 338 -2.00 -4.54 -37.90
CA ASN A 338 -2.57 -4.02 -36.64
C ASN A 338 -1.73 -2.84 -36.14
N GLY A 339 -1.60 -1.83 -37.02
CA GLY A 339 -1.06 -0.53 -36.69
C GLY A 339 -2.18 0.40 -36.25
N LYS A 340 -2.25 0.70 -34.95
CA LYS A 340 -2.74 1.93 -34.29
C LYS A 340 -2.97 1.65 -32.78
N GLY A 341 -1.92 1.27 -32.06
CA GLY A 341 -1.98 1.11 -30.60
C GLY A 341 -1.60 2.35 -29.80
N PHE A 342 -1.04 3.39 -30.44
CA PHE A 342 -0.25 4.42 -29.74
C PHE A 342 -0.45 5.84 -30.28
N GLY A 343 -1.69 6.16 -30.67
CA GLY A 343 -2.14 7.53 -30.94
C GLY A 343 -3.09 8.12 -29.89
N ASP A 344 -3.31 7.40 -28.77
CA ASP A 344 -4.40 7.69 -27.80
C ASP A 344 -4.00 8.68 -26.68
N VAL A 345 -2.72 9.05 -26.60
CA VAL A 345 -2.22 9.98 -25.56
C VAL A 345 -1.91 11.33 -26.22
N ILE A 346 -2.83 12.28 -26.04
CA ILE A 346 -2.67 13.65 -26.51
C ILE A 346 -2.18 14.48 -25.33
N LEU A 347 -0.95 15.00 -25.45
CA LEU A 347 -0.31 15.86 -24.46
C LEU A 347 0.10 17.17 -25.12
N HIS A 348 0.37 18.18 -24.30
CA HIS A 348 0.95 19.43 -24.76
C HIS A 348 2.26 19.17 -25.54
N PRO A 349 2.52 19.85 -26.68
CA PRO A 349 3.65 19.56 -27.55
C PRO A 349 5.01 19.58 -26.84
N SER A 350 5.22 20.52 -25.92
CA SER A 350 6.47 20.60 -25.13
C SER A 350 6.66 19.38 -24.23
N LEU A 351 5.60 18.94 -23.56
CA LEU A 351 5.62 17.77 -22.68
C LEU A 351 5.82 16.49 -23.47
N ASN A 352 5.13 16.33 -24.61
CA ASN A 352 5.32 15.17 -25.47
C ASN A 352 6.77 15.06 -25.97
N LYS A 353 7.36 16.17 -26.43
CA LYS A 353 8.77 16.22 -26.83
C LYS A 353 9.71 15.86 -25.69
N ARG A 354 9.44 16.34 -24.47
CA ARG A 354 10.24 16.00 -23.28
C ARG A 354 10.14 14.52 -22.93
N ILE A 355 8.94 13.93 -22.98
CA ILE A 355 8.74 12.50 -22.75
C ILE A 355 9.47 11.67 -23.81
N GLU A 356 9.46 12.09 -25.08
CA GLU A 356 10.21 11.40 -26.14
C GLU A 356 11.72 11.47 -25.95
N GLN A 357 12.24 12.63 -25.53
CA GLN A 357 13.64 12.79 -25.18
C GLN A 357 14.03 11.90 -24.00
N LEU A 358 13.21 11.87 -22.94
CA LEU A 358 13.42 11.01 -21.79
C LEU A 358 13.33 9.54 -22.17
N ALA A 359 12.38 9.15 -23.02
CA ALA A 359 12.26 7.76 -23.47
C ALA A 359 13.51 7.31 -24.23
N SER A 360 13.99 8.16 -25.13
CA SER A 360 15.19 7.91 -25.92
C SER A 360 16.43 7.87 -25.02
N ALA A 361 16.53 8.79 -24.05
CA ALA A 361 17.60 8.81 -23.07
C ALA A 361 17.60 7.53 -22.23
N THR A 362 16.46 7.11 -21.68
CA THR A 362 16.32 5.86 -20.91
C THR A 362 16.67 4.63 -21.74
N ALA A 363 16.23 4.57 -23.02
CA ALA A 363 16.60 3.49 -23.92
C ALA A 363 18.11 3.42 -24.16
N ASN A 364 18.75 4.57 -24.35
CA ASN A 364 20.20 4.68 -24.55
C ASN A 364 20.96 4.34 -23.27
N THR A 365 20.53 4.84 -22.12
CA THR A 365 21.08 4.53 -20.79
C THR A 365 21.10 3.02 -20.54
N LYS A 366 19.98 2.34 -20.86
CA LYS A 366 19.91 0.88 -20.79
C LYS A 366 20.92 0.19 -21.71
N ALA A 367 21.06 0.66 -22.96
CA ALA A 367 22.01 0.08 -23.91
C ALA A 367 23.47 0.23 -23.45
N HIS A 368 23.78 1.28 -22.68
CA HIS A 368 25.12 1.55 -22.16
C HIS A 368 25.29 1.13 -20.69
N GLN A 369 24.32 0.43 -20.09
CA GLN A 369 24.34 0.00 -18.68
C GLN A 369 24.63 1.15 -17.69
N ALA A 370 24.12 2.34 -18.00
CA ALA A 370 24.23 3.48 -17.09
C ALA A 370 23.06 3.49 -16.09
N PRO A 371 23.21 4.13 -14.92
CA PRO A 371 22.13 4.24 -13.94
C PRO A 371 20.92 5.01 -14.49
N PHE A 372 19.73 4.57 -14.12
CA PHE A 372 18.49 5.24 -14.51
C PHE A 372 18.18 6.48 -13.67
N ARG A 373 17.41 7.38 -14.29
CA ARG A 373 16.90 8.59 -13.66
C ARG A 373 15.48 8.38 -13.14
N ASN A 374 15.24 8.80 -11.91
CA ASN A 374 13.92 8.81 -11.30
C ASN A 374 13.13 10.04 -11.74
N MET A 375 11.81 9.89 -11.88
CA MET A 375 10.94 10.93 -12.42
C MET A 375 9.76 11.21 -11.50
N LEU A 376 9.35 12.48 -11.40
CA LEU A 376 8.14 12.93 -10.72
C LEU A 376 7.18 13.55 -11.72
N PHE A 377 5.97 13.01 -11.79
CA PHE A 377 4.87 13.48 -12.63
C PHE A 377 3.88 14.21 -11.72
N TYR A 378 3.68 15.50 -11.93
CA TYR A 378 2.75 16.27 -11.11
C TYR A 378 1.79 17.09 -11.97
N GLY A 379 0.63 17.40 -11.39
CA GLY A 379 -0.41 18.20 -12.05
C GLY A 379 -1.81 17.75 -11.65
N PRO A 380 -2.86 18.40 -12.18
CA PRO A 380 -4.25 18.07 -11.85
C PRO A 380 -4.61 16.60 -12.12
N PRO A 381 -5.63 16.05 -11.44
CA PRO A 381 -6.08 14.68 -11.68
C PRO A 381 -6.73 14.57 -13.07
N GLY A 382 -6.48 13.44 -13.76
CA GLY A 382 -7.11 13.18 -15.06
C GLY A 382 -6.43 13.84 -16.27
N THR A 383 -5.19 14.31 -16.13
CA THR A 383 -4.34 14.83 -17.23
C THR A 383 -3.51 13.76 -17.93
N GLY A 384 -3.70 12.48 -17.60
CA GLY A 384 -3.05 11.37 -18.31
C GLY A 384 -1.67 10.96 -17.80
N LYS A 385 -1.27 11.34 -16.58
CA LYS A 385 0.02 10.95 -15.94
C LYS A 385 0.34 9.44 -16.07
N THR A 386 -0.61 8.60 -15.66
CA THR A 386 -0.49 7.12 -15.71
C THR A 386 -0.35 6.59 -17.15
N MET A 387 -1.10 7.18 -18.10
CA MET A 387 -1.01 6.82 -19.53
C MET A 387 0.34 7.23 -20.13
N ALA A 388 0.84 8.41 -19.78
CA ALA A 388 2.15 8.89 -20.21
C ALA A 388 3.29 8.02 -19.69
N ALA A 389 3.21 7.55 -18.44
CA ALA A 389 4.21 6.63 -17.88
C ALA A 389 4.25 5.28 -18.61
N ARG A 390 3.08 4.75 -18.96
CA ARG A 390 2.97 3.52 -19.75
C ARG A 390 3.60 3.69 -21.13
N GLU A 391 3.36 4.84 -21.77
CA GLU A 391 3.93 5.13 -23.08
C GLU A 391 5.44 5.36 -23.02
N LEU A 392 5.92 6.03 -21.98
CA LEU A 392 7.35 6.19 -21.69
C LEU A 392 8.02 4.81 -21.56
N ALA A 393 7.50 3.92 -20.71
CA ALA A 393 8.06 2.58 -20.53
C ALA A 393 8.16 1.81 -21.86
N ARG A 394 7.11 1.89 -22.67
CA ARG A 394 7.05 1.23 -23.97
C ARG A 394 8.06 1.82 -24.97
N LYS A 395 8.11 3.15 -25.12
CA LYS A 395 9.07 3.82 -26.00
C LYS A 395 10.52 3.55 -25.57
N SER A 396 10.77 3.47 -24.25
CA SER A 396 12.08 3.10 -23.68
C SER A 396 12.42 1.62 -23.78
N GLY A 397 11.46 0.76 -24.15
CA GLY A 397 11.64 -0.69 -24.22
C GLY A 397 11.79 -1.41 -22.87
N LEU A 398 11.40 -0.76 -21.77
CA LEU A 398 11.37 -1.29 -20.41
C LEU A 398 10.09 -2.07 -20.15
N ASP A 399 10.13 -2.95 -19.15
CA ASP A 399 8.91 -3.48 -18.54
C ASP A 399 8.21 -2.39 -17.73
N TYR A 400 6.91 -2.52 -17.51
CA TYR A 400 6.07 -1.59 -16.77
C TYR A 400 5.42 -2.29 -15.59
N ALA A 401 5.37 -1.63 -14.43
CA ALA A 401 4.55 -2.01 -13.29
C ALA A 401 3.86 -0.80 -12.69
N LEU A 402 2.57 -0.92 -12.38
CA LEU A 402 1.73 0.09 -11.76
C LEU A 402 1.41 -0.30 -10.32
N MET A 403 1.72 0.57 -9.37
CA MET A 403 1.26 0.53 -7.99
C MET A 403 0.47 1.81 -7.68
N THR A 404 -0.52 1.74 -6.80
CA THR A 404 -1.22 2.92 -6.27
C THR A 404 -0.81 3.13 -4.82
N GLY A 405 -0.44 4.35 -4.45
CA GLY A 405 0.02 4.68 -3.10
C GLY A 405 -1.06 4.45 -2.02
N GLY A 406 -2.33 4.61 -2.39
CA GLY A 406 -3.47 4.26 -1.52
C GLY A 406 -3.51 2.78 -1.10
N ASP A 407 -2.92 1.87 -1.87
CA ASP A 407 -2.88 0.44 -1.53
C ASP A 407 -1.85 0.13 -0.42
N VAL A 408 -0.96 1.08 -0.09
CA VAL A 408 0.09 0.90 0.91
C VAL A 408 -0.44 1.08 2.34
N ALA A 409 -1.33 2.05 2.56
CA ALA A 409 -1.84 2.37 3.89
C ALA A 409 -2.61 1.21 4.56
N PRO A 410 -3.50 0.47 3.86
CA PRO A 410 -4.22 -0.68 4.43
C PRO A 410 -3.32 -1.84 4.89
N LEU A 411 -2.08 -1.93 4.39
CA LEU A 411 -1.16 -3.01 4.74
C LEU A 411 -0.56 -2.87 6.14
N GLY A 412 -0.63 -1.70 6.76
CA GLY A 412 -0.09 -1.45 8.10
C GLY A 412 1.40 -1.83 8.20
N SER A 413 1.75 -2.66 9.18
CA SER A 413 3.12 -3.15 9.39
C SER A 413 3.65 -4.03 8.25
N GLN A 414 2.78 -4.65 7.44
CA GLN A 414 3.20 -5.47 6.30
C GLN A 414 3.68 -4.64 5.11
N ALA A 415 3.40 -3.34 5.08
CA ALA A 415 3.75 -2.45 3.98
C ALA A 415 5.25 -2.50 3.66
N VAL A 416 6.10 -2.49 4.68
CA VAL A 416 7.57 -2.57 4.55
C VAL A 416 7.97 -3.82 3.79
N THR A 417 7.55 -5.00 4.27
CA THR A 417 7.87 -6.29 3.65
C THR A 417 7.40 -6.36 2.20
N LYS A 418 6.20 -5.83 1.91
CA LYS A 418 5.63 -5.83 0.56
C LYS A 418 6.39 -4.90 -0.39
N ILE A 419 6.83 -3.73 0.08
CA ILE A 419 7.68 -2.82 -0.68
C ILE A 419 9.02 -3.50 -1.00
N HIS A 420 9.67 -4.16 -0.03
CA HIS A 420 10.91 -4.89 -0.31
C HIS A 420 10.70 -5.99 -1.37
N GLN A 421 9.62 -6.79 -1.25
CA GLN A 421 9.28 -7.81 -2.23
C GLN A 421 9.02 -7.24 -3.64
N LEU A 422 8.38 -6.08 -3.72
CA LEU A 422 8.13 -5.38 -4.97
C LEU A 422 9.43 -4.99 -5.68
N PHE A 423 10.36 -4.36 -4.95
CA PHE A 423 11.67 -3.99 -5.50
C PHE A 423 12.51 -5.21 -5.89
N ASP A 424 12.53 -6.26 -5.08
CA ASP A 424 13.27 -7.49 -5.41
C ASP A 424 12.66 -8.21 -6.63
N TRP A 425 11.34 -8.17 -6.80
CA TRP A 425 10.68 -8.65 -8.01
C TRP A 425 11.00 -7.77 -9.22
N ALA A 426 11.05 -6.45 -9.05
CA ALA A 426 11.36 -5.49 -10.10
C ALA A 426 12.78 -5.70 -10.66
N LYS A 427 13.78 -5.88 -9.78
CA LYS A 427 15.18 -6.17 -10.16
C LYS A 427 15.35 -7.44 -10.98
N LYS A 428 14.44 -8.42 -10.85
CA LYS A 428 14.47 -9.66 -11.65
C LYS A 428 14.06 -9.46 -13.12
N SER A 429 13.74 -8.24 -13.57
CA SER A 429 13.41 -8.00 -14.98
C SER A 429 14.68 -7.91 -15.83
N ASN A 430 14.81 -8.79 -16.82
CA ASN A 430 15.91 -8.74 -17.80
C ASN A 430 15.86 -7.52 -18.73
N ARG A 431 14.70 -6.84 -18.83
CA ARG A 431 14.52 -5.68 -19.70
C ARG A 431 14.71 -4.36 -18.94
N GLY A 432 14.98 -4.39 -17.64
CA GLY A 432 14.77 -3.25 -16.76
C GLY A 432 13.28 -2.93 -16.62
N LEU A 433 12.89 -2.31 -15.51
CA LEU A 433 11.50 -2.09 -15.16
C LEU A 433 11.24 -0.64 -14.74
N LEU A 434 10.26 -0.01 -15.38
CA LEU A 434 9.66 1.24 -14.93
C LEU A 434 8.58 0.92 -13.89
N LEU A 435 8.88 1.24 -12.63
CA LEU A 435 7.95 1.17 -11.52
C LEU A 435 7.23 2.51 -11.40
N PHE A 436 5.95 2.52 -11.80
CA PHE A 436 5.09 3.69 -11.67
C PHE A 436 4.26 3.61 -10.39
N ILE A 437 4.36 4.63 -9.54
CA ILE A 437 3.60 4.78 -8.30
C ILE A 437 2.62 5.94 -8.48
N ASP A 438 1.34 5.62 -8.69
CA ASP A 438 0.27 6.61 -8.74
C ASP A 438 -0.18 7.02 -7.33
N GLU A 439 -0.72 8.22 -7.16
CA GLU A 439 -1.13 8.77 -5.85
C GLU A 439 -0.05 8.59 -4.77
N ALA A 440 1.20 8.91 -5.13
CA ALA A 440 2.35 8.73 -4.26
C ALA A 440 2.25 9.60 -2.99
N ASP A 441 1.51 10.72 -3.06
CA ASP A 441 1.15 11.56 -1.93
C ASP A 441 0.40 10.82 -0.81
N ALA A 442 -0.26 9.68 -1.09
CA ALA A 442 -0.98 8.92 -0.08
C ALA A 442 -0.09 8.33 1.04
N PHE A 443 1.20 8.09 0.77
CA PHE A 443 2.15 7.56 1.78
C PHE A 443 3.51 8.25 1.80
N LEU A 444 3.79 9.17 0.87
CA LEU A 444 5.04 9.95 0.80
C LEU A 444 4.88 11.40 1.32
N CYS A 445 3.85 11.68 2.12
CA CYS A 445 3.67 12.99 2.75
C CYS A 445 4.79 13.32 3.77
N GLU A 446 5.06 14.60 3.98
CA GLU A 446 6.03 15.07 4.97
C GLU A 446 5.78 14.53 6.40
N ARG A 447 6.88 14.13 7.05
CA ARG A 447 6.92 13.57 8.41
C ARG A 447 6.31 14.45 9.51
N ASN A 448 6.27 15.77 9.29
CA ASN A 448 5.93 16.79 10.29
C ASN A 448 4.44 17.12 10.40
N LYS A 449 3.59 16.62 9.49
CA LYS A 449 2.14 16.71 9.70
C LYS A 449 1.76 15.71 10.79
N THR A 450 1.14 16.20 11.88
CA THR A 450 0.74 15.48 13.11
C THR A 450 -0.12 14.20 12.90
N TYR A 451 -0.45 13.86 11.66
CA TYR A 451 -1.41 12.81 11.27
C TYR A 451 -0.80 11.61 10.52
N MET A 452 0.52 11.54 10.31
CA MET A 452 1.13 10.37 9.65
C MET A 452 1.16 9.15 10.57
N SER A 453 0.57 8.04 10.12
CA SER A 453 0.65 6.75 10.80
C SER A 453 2.08 6.22 10.83
N GLU A 454 2.47 5.53 11.91
CA GLU A 454 3.77 4.84 12.02
C GLU A 454 4.02 3.86 10.87
N ALA A 455 2.95 3.22 10.38
CA ALA A 455 3.00 2.33 9.21
C ALA A 455 3.40 3.07 7.93
N GLN A 456 2.84 4.28 7.70
CA GLN A 456 3.19 5.10 6.54
C GLN A 456 4.63 5.60 6.62
N ARG A 457 5.09 6.02 7.81
CA ARG A 457 6.49 6.41 8.03
C ARG A 457 7.45 5.26 7.76
N SER A 458 7.10 4.06 8.20
CA SER A 458 7.89 2.85 7.95
C SER A 458 7.92 2.49 6.46
N ALA A 459 6.80 2.62 5.76
CA ALA A 459 6.72 2.40 4.32
C ALA A 459 7.54 3.43 3.51
N LEU A 460 7.46 4.71 3.88
CA LEU A 460 8.29 5.78 3.33
C LEU A 460 9.78 5.45 3.51
N ASN A 461 10.20 5.10 4.73
CA ASN A 461 11.59 4.73 5.01
C ASN A 461 12.03 3.50 4.20
N ALA A 462 11.16 2.52 3.99
CA ALA A 462 11.46 1.35 3.16
C ALA A 462 11.67 1.73 1.68
N LEU A 463 10.87 2.67 1.15
CA LEU A 463 11.05 3.20 -0.20
C LEU A 463 12.36 4.02 -0.29
N LEU A 464 12.64 4.87 0.70
CA LEU A 464 13.90 5.61 0.82
C LEU A 464 15.11 4.68 1.05
N PHE A 465 14.93 3.49 1.59
CA PHE A 465 16.03 2.54 1.67
C PHE A 465 16.35 1.97 0.27
N ARG A 466 15.32 1.67 -0.53
CA ARG A 466 15.48 1.08 -1.88
C ARG A 466 15.88 2.06 -2.97
N THR A 467 15.62 3.34 -2.76
CA THR A 467 15.91 4.42 -3.73
C THR A 467 17.14 5.24 -3.33
N GLY A 468 17.95 4.75 -2.40
CA GLY A 468 19.15 5.47 -1.90
C GLY A 468 20.26 5.55 -2.94
N ASP A 469 20.41 4.50 -3.74
CA ASP A 469 21.38 4.43 -4.83
C ASP A 469 20.66 4.47 -6.18
N GLN A 470 21.29 5.07 -7.19
CA GLN A 470 20.78 4.99 -8.56
C GLN A 470 20.86 3.53 -9.05
N SER A 471 19.76 3.02 -9.60
CA SER A 471 19.65 1.63 -10.06
C SER A 471 19.80 1.56 -11.57
N GLU A 472 20.55 0.58 -12.06
CA GLU A 472 20.63 0.23 -13.49
C GLU A 472 19.44 -0.64 -13.96
N ASP A 473 18.63 -1.14 -13.03
CA ASP A 473 17.54 -2.09 -13.31
C ASP A 473 16.15 -1.44 -13.24
N ILE A 474 15.99 -0.42 -12.37
CA ILE A 474 14.68 0.14 -12.03
C ILE A 474 14.65 1.64 -12.31
N VAL A 475 13.65 2.06 -13.10
CA VAL A 475 13.24 3.47 -13.22
C VAL A 475 12.07 3.71 -12.27
N LEU A 476 12.20 4.61 -11.31
CA LEU A 476 11.07 5.02 -10.48
C LEU A 476 10.34 6.22 -11.12
N ALA A 477 9.05 6.10 -11.34
CA ALA A 477 8.20 7.20 -11.77
C ALA A 477 7.07 7.41 -10.75
N LEU A 478 7.10 8.54 -10.03
CA LEU A 478 6.11 8.89 -9.02
C LEU A 478 5.07 9.83 -9.62
N ALA A 479 3.79 9.65 -9.32
CA ALA A 479 2.75 10.62 -9.68
C ALA A 479 2.06 11.19 -8.45
N THR A 480 1.90 12.52 -8.42
CA THR A 480 1.23 13.25 -7.34
C THR A 480 0.33 14.35 -7.89
N ASN A 481 -0.75 14.64 -7.19
CA ASN A 481 -1.57 15.84 -7.47
C ASN A 481 -1.13 17.03 -6.60
N ARG A 482 -0.32 16.79 -5.57
CA ARG A 482 0.12 17.77 -4.57
C ARG A 482 1.64 17.68 -4.39
N PRO A 483 2.43 18.26 -5.31
CA PRO A 483 3.89 18.18 -5.23
C PRO A 483 4.45 18.83 -3.96
N GLY A 484 3.79 19.88 -3.43
CA GLY A 484 4.21 20.57 -2.21
C GLY A 484 4.02 19.77 -0.91
N ASP A 485 3.29 18.65 -0.92
CA ASP A 485 3.09 17.81 0.27
C ASP A 485 4.14 16.68 0.40
N LEU A 486 5.02 16.52 -0.60
CA LEU A 486 5.98 15.42 -0.69
C LEU A 486 7.15 15.59 0.29
N ASP A 487 7.59 14.49 0.93
CA ASP A 487 8.76 14.51 1.82
C ASP A 487 10.02 14.98 1.07
N SER A 488 10.79 15.88 1.70
CA SER A 488 11.99 16.47 1.11
C SER A 488 13.06 15.43 0.73
N ALA A 489 13.15 14.31 1.46
CA ALA A 489 14.09 13.24 1.13
C ALA A 489 13.68 12.45 -0.11
N VAL A 490 12.39 12.42 -0.45
CA VAL A 490 11.91 11.84 -1.72
C VAL A 490 12.20 12.80 -2.87
N ALA A 491 11.96 14.10 -2.65
CA ALA A 491 12.24 15.14 -3.64
C ALA A 491 13.72 15.19 -4.06
N ASP A 492 14.64 15.00 -3.11
CA ASP A 492 16.09 14.95 -3.36
C ASP A 492 16.52 13.79 -4.27
N ARG A 493 15.71 12.73 -4.38
CA ARG A 493 16.01 11.50 -5.16
C ARG A 493 15.35 11.47 -6.53
N ILE A 494 14.68 12.55 -6.89
CA ILE A 494 14.01 12.72 -8.18
C ILE A 494 14.95 13.53 -9.07
N ASP A 495 15.36 12.95 -10.19
CA ASP A 495 16.25 13.61 -11.15
C ASP A 495 15.48 14.49 -12.15
N GLU A 496 14.26 14.07 -12.51
CA GLU A 496 13.45 14.72 -13.55
C GLU A 496 12.04 15.03 -13.03
N VAL A 497 11.59 16.27 -13.23
CA VAL A 497 10.25 16.70 -12.82
C VAL A 497 9.44 17.09 -14.06
N LEU A 498 8.26 16.49 -14.23
CA LEU A 498 7.37 16.67 -15.37
C LEU A 498 6.03 17.21 -14.90
N GLU A 499 5.70 18.42 -15.36
CA GLU A 499 4.40 19.04 -15.15
C GLU A 499 3.41 18.59 -16.22
N PHE A 500 2.23 18.19 -15.78
CA PHE A 500 1.09 17.83 -16.62
C PHE A 500 0.00 18.90 -16.47
N PRO A 501 0.02 19.96 -17.32
CA PRO A 501 -1.00 20.99 -17.29
C PRO A 501 -2.36 20.47 -17.79
N LEU A 502 -3.40 21.28 -17.60
CA LEU A 502 -4.67 21.05 -18.29
C LEU A 502 -4.48 21.22 -19.81
N PRO A 503 -5.24 20.48 -20.64
CA PRO A 503 -5.12 20.58 -22.10
C PRO A 503 -5.60 21.95 -22.60
N GLY A 504 -4.80 22.55 -23.49
CA GLY A 504 -5.18 23.72 -24.26
C GLY A 504 -6.21 23.40 -25.34
N GLU A 505 -6.73 24.43 -26.00
CA GLU A 505 -7.84 24.31 -26.95
C GLU A 505 -7.59 23.31 -28.08
N GLU A 506 -6.39 23.34 -28.70
CA GLU A 506 -6.03 22.39 -29.76
C GLU A 506 -5.97 20.93 -29.27
N GLU A 507 -5.49 20.72 -28.05
CA GLU A 507 -5.44 19.39 -27.44
C GLU A 507 -6.82 18.89 -27.08
N ARG A 508 -7.69 19.77 -26.56
CA ARG A 508 -9.11 19.45 -26.30
C ARG A 508 -9.84 19.08 -27.57
N PHE A 509 -9.62 19.80 -28.67
CA PHE A 509 -10.17 19.43 -29.99
C PHE A 509 -9.74 18.03 -30.41
N LYS A 510 -8.43 17.72 -30.31
CA LYS A 510 -7.92 16.38 -30.62
C LYS A 510 -8.50 15.30 -29.69
N LEU A 511 -8.64 15.60 -28.40
CA LEU A 511 -9.20 14.68 -27.40
C LEU A 511 -10.68 14.40 -27.65
N LEU A 512 -11.47 15.43 -27.97
CA LEU A 512 -12.88 15.28 -28.34
C LEU A 512 -13.03 14.37 -29.56
N LYS A 513 -12.22 14.60 -30.61
CA LYS A 513 -12.21 13.75 -31.81
C LYS A 513 -11.80 12.31 -31.51
N LEU A 514 -10.77 12.13 -30.69
CA LEU A 514 -10.29 10.81 -30.24
C LEU A 514 -11.41 10.03 -29.53
N TYR A 515 -12.08 10.65 -28.55
CA TYR A 515 -13.13 9.99 -27.77
C TYR A 515 -14.43 9.83 -28.57
N LEU A 516 -14.73 10.73 -29.50
CA LEU A 516 -15.81 10.58 -30.46
C LEU A 516 -15.60 9.31 -31.31
N ASP A 517 -14.40 9.14 -31.87
CA ASP A 517 -14.07 7.95 -32.66
C ASP A 517 -14.14 6.68 -31.81
N LYS A 518 -13.65 6.74 -30.57
CA LYS A 518 -13.59 5.60 -29.65
C LYS A 518 -14.95 5.17 -29.13
N TYR A 519 -15.79 6.11 -28.71
CA TYR A 519 -17.09 5.81 -28.07
C TYR A 519 -18.27 5.82 -29.02
N ILE A 520 -18.14 6.40 -30.21
CA ILE A 520 -19.27 6.53 -31.13
C ILE A 520 -18.99 5.77 -32.42
N ALA A 521 -17.89 6.08 -33.11
CA ALA A 521 -17.58 5.42 -34.38
C ALA A 521 -17.22 3.93 -34.22
N GLN A 522 -16.55 3.55 -33.12
CA GLN A 522 -16.12 2.18 -32.85
C GLN A 522 -17.08 1.37 -31.95
N ALA A 523 -18.15 1.97 -31.45
CA ALA A 523 -19.09 1.31 -30.51
C ALA A 523 -19.83 0.09 -31.10
N GLY A 524 -19.83 -0.08 -32.42
CA GLY A 524 -20.43 -1.23 -33.11
C GLY A 524 -19.45 -2.28 -33.65
N SER A 525 -18.12 -2.08 -33.57
CA SER A 525 -17.14 -2.93 -34.25
C SER A 525 -16.43 -3.95 -33.36
N GLN A 526 -16.70 -3.97 -32.05
CA GLN A 526 -16.11 -4.95 -31.14
C GLN A 526 -16.76 -6.32 -31.35
N LYS A 527 -15.99 -7.27 -31.87
CA LYS A 527 -16.41 -8.67 -32.05
C LYS A 527 -16.88 -9.23 -30.71
N SER A 528 -18.17 -9.57 -30.63
CA SER A 528 -18.74 -10.41 -29.59
C SER A 528 -17.88 -11.66 -29.42
N GLY A 529 -17.33 -11.85 -28.22
CA GLY A 529 -16.75 -13.11 -27.80
C GLY A 529 -17.84 -14.20 -27.79
N LEU A 530 -17.41 -15.44 -28.01
CA LEU A 530 -18.17 -16.66 -28.34
C LEU A 530 -19.42 -17.00 -27.47
N PHE A 531 -19.80 -16.19 -26.48
CA PHE A 531 -20.83 -16.51 -25.49
C PHE A 531 -21.92 -15.45 -25.22
N PHE A 532 -21.88 -14.23 -25.80
CA PHE A 532 -22.96 -13.24 -25.57
C PHE A 532 -23.38 -12.48 -26.82
N LYS A 533 -24.62 -12.74 -27.25
CA LYS A 533 -25.23 -12.33 -28.52
C LYS A 533 -26.01 -11.01 -28.39
N ALA A 534 -25.36 -9.95 -27.91
CA ALA A 534 -25.90 -8.59 -28.00
C ALA A 534 -25.09 -7.84 -29.06
N ASN A 535 -25.68 -7.61 -30.23
CA ASN A 535 -25.12 -6.67 -31.21
C ASN A 535 -25.49 -5.26 -30.74
N PRO A 536 -24.53 -4.44 -30.28
CA PRO A 536 -24.85 -3.05 -29.96
C PRO A 536 -25.36 -2.35 -31.21
N GLN A 537 -26.46 -1.60 -31.08
CA GLN A 537 -26.96 -0.75 -32.17
C GLN A 537 -25.84 0.22 -32.58
N LYS A 538 -25.58 0.29 -33.89
CA LYS A 538 -24.55 1.16 -34.45
C LYS A 538 -25.08 2.59 -34.41
N ILE A 539 -24.32 3.48 -33.80
CA ILE A 539 -24.65 4.91 -33.77
C ILE A 539 -24.38 5.52 -35.15
N GLU A 540 -25.36 6.25 -35.68
CA GLU A 540 -25.19 7.05 -36.89
C GLU A 540 -24.81 8.48 -36.52
N ILE A 541 -23.78 9.04 -37.17
CA ILE A 541 -23.37 10.44 -36.97
C ILE A 541 -23.89 11.25 -38.15
N LYS A 542 -24.76 12.23 -37.90
CA LYS A 542 -25.31 13.12 -38.95
C LYS A 542 -24.84 14.55 -38.70
N GLY A 543 -24.29 15.20 -39.73
CA GLY A 543 -24.02 16.65 -39.73
C GLY A 543 -22.96 17.17 -38.74
N LEU A 544 -22.22 16.31 -38.04
CA LEU A 544 -21.17 16.74 -37.11
C LEU A 544 -19.90 17.12 -37.87
N THR A 545 -19.66 18.42 -38.01
CA THR A 545 -18.44 18.97 -38.64
C THR A 545 -17.34 19.21 -37.63
N ASP A 546 -16.09 19.25 -38.10
CA ASP A 546 -14.92 19.58 -37.27
C ASP A 546 -15.08 20.96 -36.60
N ASP A 547 -15.81 21.91 -37.21
CA ASP A 547 -16.06 23.24 -36.63
C ASP A 547 -16.93 23.19 -35.37
N ILE A 548 -17.90 22.28 -35.30
CA ILE A 548 -18.72 22.08 -34.08
C ILE A 548 -17.86 21.50 -32.95
N ILE A 549 -16.93 20.60 -33.30
CA ILE A 549 -15.99 20.02 -32.33
C ILE A 549 -15.02 21.10 -31.83
N LYS A 550 -14.57 22.03 -32.69
CA LYS A 550 -13.77 23.20 -32.28
C LYS A 550 -14.57 24.13 -31.36
N GLU A 551 -15.83 24.42 -31.69
CA GLU A 551 -16.73 25.19 -30.82
C GLU A 551 -16.83 24.56 -29.42
N ALA A 552 -17.02 23.23 -29.36
CA ALA A 552 -17.02 22.50 -28.10
C ALA A 552 -15.67 22.51 -27.37
N ALA A 553 -14.55 22.46 -28.10
CA ALA A 553 -13.21 22.57 -27.52
C ALA A 553 -12.97 23.95 -26.87
N ALA A 554 -13.47 25.02 -27.49
CA ALA A 554 -13.42 26.36 -26.92
C ALA A 554 -14.30 26.48 -25.66
N LYS A 555 -15.51 25.90 -25.68
CA LYS A 555 -16.43 25.90 -24.52
C LYS A 555 -15.97 25.05 -23.33
N THR A 556 -15.19 24.00 -23.57
CA THR A 556 -14.69 23.07 -22.54
C THR A 556 -13.39 23.53 -21.88
N ASP A 557 -13.18 24.84 -21.76
CA ASP A 557 -12.00 25.38 -21.10
C ASP A 557 -11.92 24.96 -19.63
N GLY A 558 -10.72 24.61 -19.17
CA GLY A 558 -10.47 24.05 -17.83
C GLY A 558 -10.77 22.55 -17.68
N PHE A 559 -11.33 21.88 -18.69
CA PHE A 559 -11.61 20.44 -18.58
C PHE A 559 -10.32 19.62 -18.62
N SER A 560 -10.22 18.64 -17.71
CA SER A 560 -9.20 17.58 -17.77
C SER A 560 -9.53 16.54 -18.85
N GLY A 561 -8.53 15.78 -19.30
CA GLY A 561 -8.74 14.69 -20.28
C GLY A 561 -9.78 13.66 -19.80
N ARG A 562 -9.80 13.35 -18.50
CA ARG A 562 -10.82 12.49 -17.89
C ARG A 562 -12.23 13.09 -17.95
N GLU A 563 -12.37 14.40 -17.80
CA GLU A 563 -13.67 15.07 -17.94
C GLU A 563 -14.15 15.08 -19.38
N ILE A 564 -13.26 15.29 -20.35
CA ILE A 564 -13.59 15.18 -21.79
C ILE A 564 -14.04 13.75 -22.14
N ALA A 565 -13.36 12.73 -21.59
CA ALA A 565 -13.80 11.34 -21.76
C ALA A 565 -15.21 11.11 -21.20
N LYS A 566 -15.51 11.64 -20.00
CA LYS A 566 -16.84 11.54 -19.37
C LYS A 566 -17.91 12.32 -20.13
N LEU A 567 -17.57 13.48 -20.66
CA LEU A 567 -18.42 14.28 -21.55
C LEU A 567 -18.81 13.44 -22.77
N MET A 568 -17.85 12.82 -23.46
CA MET A 568 -18.15 11.97 -24.62
C MET A 568 -18.92 10.69 -24.26
N ALA A 569 -18.66 10.08 -23.10
CA ALA A 569 -19.49 8.98 -22.60
C ALA A 569 -20.93 9.44 -22.32
N SER A 570 -21.13 10.69 -21.88
CA SER A 570 -22.46 11.27 -21.68
C SER A 570 -23.16 11.54 -23.02
N VAL A 571 -22.41 11.97 -24.04
CA VAL A 571 -22.93 12.09 -25.42
C VAL A 571 -23.37 10.71 -25.92
N GLN A 572 -22.56 9.68 -25.75
CA GLN A 572 -22.92 8.31 -26.13
C GLN A 572 -24.20 7.83 -25.42
N ALA A 573 -24.31 8.09 -24.11
CA ALA A 573 -25.51 7.74 -23.34
C ALA A 573 -26.76 8.52 -23.82
N ALA A 574 -26.61 9.79 -24.15
CA ALA A 574 -27.71 10.60 -24.70
C ALA A 574 -28.17 10.07 -26.07
N VAL A 575 -27.23 9.62 -26.91
CA VAL A 575 -27.56 9.00 -28.20
C VAL A 575 -28.32 7.68 -28.01
N TYR A 576 -27.87 6.80 -27.10
CA TYR A 576 -28.62 5.57 -26.81
C TYR A 576 -29.96 5.81 -26.12
N GLY A 577 -30.13 6.95 -25.46
CA GLY A 577 -31.40 7.39 -24.90
C GLY A 577 -32.34 8.03 -25.94
N SER A 578 -31.86 8.34 -27.14
CA SER A 578 -32.67 8.86 -28.24
C SER A 578 -33.31 7.72 -29.04
N ASP A 579 -34.53 7.94 -29.53
CA ASP A 579 -35.31 6.90 -30.23
C ASP A 579 -34.61 6.36 -31.48
N ASP A 580 -33.82 7.20 -32.17
CA ASP A 580 -33.19 6.87 -33.46
C ASP A 580 -31.72 6.45 -33.33
N CYS A 581 -31.10 6.53 -32.14
CA CYS A 581 -29.66 6.29 -31.95
C CYS A 581 -28.76 7.10 -32.92
N VAL A 582 -29.19 8.33 -33.22
CA VAL A 582 -28.48 9.26 -34.10
C VAL A 582 -27.80 10.35 -33.27
N LEU A 583 -26.54 10.62 -33.57
CA LEU A 583 -25.85 11.81 -33.07
C LEU A 583 -26.02 12.96 -34.04
N ASP A 584 -26.92 13.88 -33.69
CA ASP A 584 -27.13 15.15 -34.39
C ASP A 584 -26.35 16.32 -33.73
N PRO A 585 -26.07 17.42 -34.47
CA PRO A 585 -25.36 18.58 -33.94
C PRO A 585 -26.05 19.26 -32.76
N SER A 586 -27.38 19.25 -32.74
CA SER A 586 -28.19 19.82 -31.65
C SER A 586 -27.98 19.05 -30.35
N LEU A 587 -28.13 17.73 -30.39
CA LEU A 587 -27.93 16.84 -29.26
C LEU A 587 -26.50 16.93 -28.72
N PHE A 588 -25.51 16.97 -29.61
CA PHE A 588 -24.11 17.16 -29.22
C PHE A 588 -23.90 18.47 -28.45
N ARG A 589 -24.40 19.60 -28.98
CA ARG A 589 -24.28 20.91 -28.32
C ARG A 589 -25.00 20.95 -26.98
N GLU A 590 -26.20 20.38 -26.91
CA GLU A 590 -26.99 20.32 -25.67
C GLU A 590 -26.22 19.61 -24.55
N VAL A 591 -25.66 18.42 -24.84
CA VAL A 591 -24.88 17.66 -23.86
C VAL A 591 -23.60 18.41 -23.46
N VAL A 592 -22.93 19.07 -24.42
CA VAL A 592 -21.74 19.87 -24.14
C VAL A 592 -22.07 21.04 -23.22
N ASP A 593 -23.09 21.83 -23.56
CA ASP A 593 -23.50 23.00 -22.77
C ASP A 593 -23.95 22.58 -21.36
N TYR A 594 -24.71 21.49 -21.23
CA TYR A 594 -25.09 20.92 -19.95
C TYR A 594 -23.86 20.54 -19.09
N LYS A 595 -22.87 19.88 -19.68
CA LYS A 595 -21.67 19.45 -18.94
C LYS A 595 -20.72 20.59 -18.61
N VAL A 596 -20.64 21.61 -19.45
CA VAL A 596 -19.90 22.84 -19.15
C VAL A 596 -20.54 23.56 -17.96
N ALA A 597 -21.87 23.68 -17.94
CA ALA A 597 -22.59 24.26 -16.80
C ALA A 597 -22.35 23.45 -15.51
N GLU A 598 -22.41 22.12 -15.59
CA GLU A 598 -22.12 21.22 -14.46
C GLU A 598 -20.69 21.40 -13.91
N HIS A 599 -19.70 21.51 -14.80
CA HIS A 599 -18.30 21.74 -14.41
C HIS A 599 -18.12 23.09 -13.70
N GLN A 600 -18.71 24.16 -14.21
CA GLN A 600 -18.67 25.48 -13.57
C GLN A 600 -19.33 25.47 -12.18
N GLN A 601 -20.44 24.76 -12.02
CA GLN A 601 -21.08 24.59 -10.70
C GLN A 601 -20.17 23.85 -9.72
N ARG A 602 -19.50 22.78 -10.16
CA ARG A 602 -18.54 22.03 -9.31
C ARG A 602 -17.36 22.89 -8.87
N ILE A 603 -16.82 23.72 -9.76
CA ILE A 603 -15.77 24.68 -9.41
C ILE A 603 -16.25 25.66 -8.34
N LYS A 604 -17.46 26.22 -8.50
CA LYS A 604 -18.05 27.15 -7.52
C LYS A 604 -18.22 26.50 -6.15
N LEU A 605 -18.71 25.26 -6.11
CA LEU A 605 -18.85 24.49 -4.87
C LEU A 605 -17.49 24.22 -4.21
N ALA A 606 -16.49 23.78 -4.97
CA ALA A 606 -15.15 23.52 -4.46
C ALA A 606 -14.41 24.78 -3.98
N ALA A 607 -14.75 25.96 -4.53
CA ALA A 607 -14.22 27.24 -4.08
C ALA A 607 -14.92 27.77 -2.82
N GLY A 608 -16.21 27.48 -2.65
CA GLY A 608 -17.00 27.88 -1.47
C GLY A 608 -16.49 27.27 -0.16
N ASP A 609 -16.04 26.01 -0.20
CA ASP A 609 -15.49 25.29 0.97
C ASP A 609 -14.12 25.81 1.46
N LYS A 610 -13.47 26.72 0.72
CA LYS A 610 -12.19 27.33 1.14
C LYS A 610 -12.36 28.69 1.83
N ALA A 611 -13.57 29.22 1.90
CA ALA A 611 -13.87 30.55 2.48
C ALA A 611 -14.56 30.50 3.85
N SER A 612 -14.79 29.30 4.40
CA SER A 612 -15.28 29.02 5.75
C SER A 612 -14.24 28.24 6.54
#